data_AF-A0A2N2W0L9-F1
#
_entry.id   AF-A0A2N2W0L9-F1
#
_cell.length_a   1.000
_cell.length_b   1.000
_cell.length_c   1.000
_cell.angle_alpha   90.00
_cell.angle_beta   90.00
_cell.angle_gamma   90.00
#
_symmetry.space_group_name_H-M   'P 1'
#
loop_
_entity.id
_entity.type
_entity.pdbx_description
1 polymer ?
#
loop_
_entity_poly.entity_id
_entity_poly.type
_entity_poly.pdbx_seq_one_letter_code
_entity_poly.pdbx_strand_id
1 'polypeptide(L)'
;REQIKTELGTFNCLKFKPMVLKGEVFSEPYPMELWISDDLNRLPILLKSAVIVGSVKMELMSYEGLKNSFQSKIQANSSKK
;
A
#
# COMPACT_ATOMS: atom_id res chain seq x y z
N ARG A 1 1.91 -8.80 -7.54
CA ARG A 1 3.09 -8.31 -6.78
C ARG A 1 3.63 -7.11 -7.52
N GLU A 2 3.87 -6.01 -6.83
CA GLU A 2 4.31 -4.74 -7.43
C GLU A 2 5.28 -4.03 -6.49
N GLN A 3 6.26 -3.30 -7.03
CA GLN A 3 7.10 -2.41 -6.23
C GLN A 3 6.44 -1.05 -6.11
N ILE A 4 6.20 -0.60 -4.88
CA ILE A 4 5.54 0.67 -4.60
C ILE A 4 6.53 1.62 -3.96
N LYS A 5 6.73 2.77 -4.60
CA LYS A 5 7.52 3.87 -4.07
C LYS A 5 6.62 4.79 -3.26
N THR A 6 7.07 5.09 -2.05
CA THR A 6 6.46 6.04 -1.12
C THR A 6 7.55 6.97 -0.59
N GLU A 7 7.17 7.97 0.22
CA GLU A 7 8.12 8.82 0.95
C GLU A 7 9.03 8.01 1.88
N LEU A 8 8.54 6.90 2.44
CA LEU A 8 9.33 6.02 3.32
C LEU A 8 10.32 5.10 2.58
N GLY A 9 10.26 5.06 1.25
CA GLY A 9 11.10 4.23 0.39
C GLY A 9 10.28 3.34 -0.55
N THR A 10 10.96 2.34 -1.13
CA THR A 10 10.33 1.38 -2.06
C THR A 10 10.05 0.06 -1.35
N PHE A 11 8.86 -0.49 -1.57
CA PHE A 11 8.39 -1.71 -0.91
C PHE A 11 7.91 -2.74 -1.93
N ASN A 12 8.28 -4.00 -1.74
CA ASN A 12 7.64 -5.12 -2.42
C ASN A 12 6.25 -5.33 -1.83
N CYS A 13 5.21 -5.23 -2.66
CA CYS A 13 3.82 -5.27 -2.22
C CYS A 13 2.98 -6.33 -2.94
N LEU A 14 1.99 -6.84 -2.24
CA LEU A 14 0.83 -7.55 -2.78
C LEU A 14 -0.27 -6.53 -3.09
N LYS A 15 -0.80 -6.56 -4.32
CA LYS A 15 -1.89 -5.68 -4.75
C LYS A 15 -3.22 -6.41 -4.62
N PHE A 16 -4.20 -5.75 -4.02
CA PHE A 16 -5.55 -6.24 -3.81
C PHE A 16 -6.55 -5.29 -4.45
N LYS A 17 -7.60 -5.88 -5.03
CA LYS A 17 -8.79 -5.16 -5.51
C LYS A 17 -10.00 -5.68 -4.75
N PRO A 18 -10.29 -5.15 -3.56
CA PRO A 18 -11.44 -5.58 -2.79
C PRO A 18 -12.73 -5.16 -3.49
N MET A 19 -13.74 -6.02 -3.43
CA MET A 19 -15.10 -5.65 -3.82
C MET A 19 -15.72 -4.79 -2.72
N VAL A 20 -16.43 -3.72 -3.08
CA VAL A 20 -17.18 -2.89 -2.15
C VAL A 20 -18.66 -2.88 -2.49
N LEU A 21 -19.48 -2.52 -1.50
CA LEU A 21 -20.89 -2.24 -1.72
C LEU A 21 -21.04 -0.93 -2.49
N LYS A 22 -21.88 -0.94 -3.52
CA LYS A 22 -22.28 0.28 -4.23
C LYS A 22 -23.22 1.09 -3.34
N GLY A 23 -23.10 2.42 -3.41
CA GLY A 23 -23.90 3.32 -2.59
C GLY A 23 -23.43 4.76 -2.71
N GLU A 24 -23.61 5.54 -1.65
CA GLU A 24 -23.34 6.98 -1.64
C GLU A 24 -21.86 7.36 -1.77
N VAL A 25 -20.94 6.41 -1.55
CA VAL A 25 -19.49 6.67 -1.62
C VAL A 25 -18.86 6.08 -2.89
N PHE A 26 -19.43 4.99 -3.40
CA PHE A 26 -18.84 4.20 -4.49
C PHE A 26 -19.88 3.89 -5.58
N SER A 27 -19.57 4.29 -6.81
CA SER A 27 -20.36 4.01 -8.02
C SER A 27 -20.03 2.63 -8.62
N GLU A 28 -18.80 2.16 -8.42
CA GLU A 28 -18.27 0.91 -8.98
C GLU A 28 -18.04 -0.16 -7.91
N PRO A 29 -18.10 -1.45 -8.25
CA PRO A 29 -17.89 -2.54 -7.28
C PRO A 29 -16.43 -2.74 -6.90
N TYR A 30 -15.45 -2.22 -7.66
CA TYR A 30 -14.01 -2.32 -7.38
C TYR A 30 -13.29 -0.98 -7.53
N PRO A 31 -13.67 0.07 -6.78
CA PRO A 31 -13.11 1.40 -6.95
C PRO A 31 -11.76 1.56 -6.24
N MET A 32 -11.30 0.53 -5.51
CA MET A 32 -10.13 0.58 -4.63
C MET A 32 -9.01 -0.35 -5.10
N GLU A 33 -7.78 0.14 -4.96
CA GLU A 33 -6.56 -0.63 -5.05
C GLU A 33 -5.80 -0.48 -3.73
N LEU A 34 -5.50 -1.60 -3.06
CA LEU A 34 -4.78 -1.66 -1.80
C LEU A 34 -3.47 -2.42 -2.00
N TRP A 35 -2.36 -1.82 -1.61
CA TRP A 35 -1.04 -2.44 -1.61
C TRP A 35 -0.62 -2.74 -0.18
N ILE A 36 -0.31 -3.99 0.09
CA ILE A 36 0.12 -4.49 1.40
C ILE A 36 1.55 -5.00 1.27
N SER A 37 2.40 -4.81 2.28
CA SER A 37 3.76 -5.34 2.30
C SER A 37 3.77 -6.86 2.05
N ASP A 38 4.64 -7.30 1.15
CA ASP A 38 4.88 -8.73 0.93
C ASP A 38 5.87 -9.28 1.97
N ASP A 39 5.47 -9.30 3.23
CA ASP A 39 6.20 -9.89 4.37
C ASP A 39 5.22 -10.37 5.45
N LEU A 40 5.74 -10.85 6.58
CA LEU A 40 4.93 -11.33 7.70
C LEU A 40 4.21 -10.22 8.46
N ASN A 41 4.57 -8.95 8.26
CA ASN A 41 3.91 -7.83 8.94
C ASN A 41 2.62 -7.40 8.21
N ARG A 42 2.54 -7.61 6.89
CA ARG A 42 1.35 -7.32 6.07
C ARG A 42 0.81 -5.90 6.31
N LEU A 43 1.69 -4.91 6.30
CA LEU A 43 1.36 -3.50 6.52
C LEU A 43 0.68 -2.91 5.27
N PRO A 44 -0.41 -2.14 5.42
CA PRO A 44 -0.94 -1.31 4.34
C PRO A 44 0.10 -0.24 3.94
N ILE A 45 0.58 -0.29 2.70
CA ILE A 45 1.61 0.63 2.18
C ILE A 45 0.97 1.80 1.42
N LEU A 46 -0.01 1.50 0.58
CA LEU A 46 -0.68 2.47 -0.26
C LEU A 46 -2.13 2.04 -0.48
N LEU A 47 -3.05 3.00 -0.48
CA LEU A 47 -4.43 2.82 -0.90
C LEU A 47 -4.78 3.93 -1.90
N LYS A 48 -5.41 3.54 -3.01
CA LYS A 48 -6.03 4.45 -3.96
C LYS A 48 -7.48 4.07 -4.12
N SER A 49 -8.38 5.04 -4.03
CA SER A 49 -9.80 4.83 -4.25
C SER A 49 -10.38 5.91 -5.13
N ALA A 50 -11.11 5.54 -6.16
CA ALA A 50 -12.11 6.42 -6.74
C ALA A 50 -13.30 6.51 -5.78
N VAL A 51 -13.87 7.69 -5.63
CA VAL A 51 -15.14 7.90 -4.93
C VAL A 51 -16.07 8.66 -5.87
N ILE A 52 -17.33 8.88 -5.51
CA ILE A 52 -18.28 9.58 -6.41
C ILE A 52 -17.73 10.94 -6.88
N VAL A 53 -17.03 11.66 -6.00
CA VAL A 53 -16.39 12.94 -6.35
C VAL A 53 -14.88 12.87 -6.10
N GLY A 54 -14.13 12.65 -7.17
CA GLY A 54 -12.68 12.67 -7.16
C GLY A 54 -12.06 11.34 -6.73
N SER A 55 -10.92 11.42 -6.05
CA SER A 55 -10.17 10.23 -5.62
C SER A 55 -9.45 10.50 -4.31
N VAL A 56 -9.26 9.42 -3.55
CA VAL A 56 -8.50 9.42 -2.31
C VAL A 56 -7.22 8.62 -2.54
N LYS A 57 -6.09 9.18 -2.11
CA LYS A 57 -4.79 8.49 -2.03
C LYS A 57 -4.34 8.53 -0.58
N MET A 58 -4.08 7.37 0.00
CA MET A 58 -3.50 7.23 1.34
C MET A 58 -2.18 6.48 1.23
N GLU A 59 -1.15 6.96 1.93
CA GLU A 59 0.21 6.43 1.89
C GLU A 59 0.71 6.23 3.33
N LEU A 60 1.48 5.17 3.58
CA LEU A 60 2.07 4.91 4.89
C LEU A 60 3.15 5.97 5.19
N MET A 61 2.92 6.78 6.23
CA MET A 61 3.81 7.88 6.62
C MET A 61 4.79 7.51 7.74
N SER A 62 4.44 6.55 8.60
CA SER A 62 5.34 6.02 9.65
C SER A 62 4.84 4.66 10.15
N TYR A 63 5.72 3.92 10.82
CA TYR A 63 5.39 2.65 11.49
C TYR A 63 6.36 2.42 12.65
N GLU A 64 5.88 1.75 13.69
CA GLU A 64 6.67 1.37 14.87
C GLU A 64 6.16 0.05 15.47
N GLY A 65 6.93 -0.56 16.38
CA GLY A 65 6.49 -1.75 17.11
C GLY A 65 6.26 -3.01 16.25
N LEU A 66 6.97 -3.16 15.13
CA LEU A 66 6.78 -4.32 14.24
C LEU A 66 7.14 -5.63 14.93
N LYS A 67 6.27 -6.63 14.79
CA LYS A 67 6.49 -7.98 15.32
C LYS A 67 7.63 -8.72 14.59
N ASN A 68 7.80 -8.45 13.29
CA ASN A 68 8.84 -9.07 12.46
C ASN A 68 9.71 -8.00 11.79
N SER A 69 10.92 -8.36 11.37
CA SER A 69 11.76 -7.47 10.55
C SER A 69 11.05 -7.06 9.27
N PHE A 70 11.24 -5.81 8.84
CA PHE A 70 10.55 -5.27 7.66
C PHE A 70 11.24 -5.70 6.36
N GLN A 71 10.99 -6.95 5.95
CA GLN A 71 11.64 -7.57 4.80
C GLN A 71 11.17 -7.01 3.45
N SER A 72 9.95 -6.47 3.38
CA SER A 72 9.45 -5.93 2.10
C SER A 72 10.12 -4.62 1.70
N LYS A 73 10.76 -3.89 2.62
CA LYS A 73 11.43 -2.62 2.31
C LYS A 73 12.71 -2.89 1.53
N ILE A 74 12.79 -2.40 0.29
CA ILE A 74 13.97 -2.52 -0.55
C ILE A 74 15.01 -1.53 -0.03
N GLN A 75 16.12 -2.04 0.50
CA GLN A 75 17.26 -1.20 0.85
C GLN A 75 17.95 -0.77 -0.44
N ALA A 76 18.22 0.53 -0.59
CA ALA A 76 19.18 0.97 -1.59
C ALA A 76 20.54 0.40 -1.18
N ASN A 77 21.20 -0.33 -2.07
CA ASN A 77 22.57 -0.79 -1.83
C ASN A 77 23.47 0.45 -1.72
N SER A 78 23.71 0.92 -0.51
CA SER A 78 24.87 1.73 -0.21
C SER A 78 26.08 0.81 -0.35
N SER A 79 26.65 0.78 -1.54
CA SER A 79 28.00 0.27 -1.75
C SER A 79 28.90 0.94 -0.72
N LYS A 80 29.26 0.20 0.33
CA LYS A 80 30.40 0.54 1.16
C LYS A 80 31.60 0.64 0.21
N LYS A 81 32.07 1.86 -0.01
CA LYS A 81 33.43 2.13 -0.41
C LYS A 81 34.23 2.36 0.85
#